data_AF-A0A7V9PBB2-F1
#
_entry.id   AF-A0A7V9PBB2-F1
#
_cell.length_a   1.000
_cell.length_b   1.000
_cell.length_c   1.000
_cell.angle_alpha   90.00
_cell.angle_beta   90.00
_cell.angle_gamma   90.00
#
_symmetry.space_group_name_H-M   'P 1'
#
loop_
_entity.id
_entity.type
_entity.pdbx_description
1 polymer ?
#
loop_
_entity_poly.entity_id
_entity_poly.type
_entity_poly.pdbx_seq_one_letter_code
_entity_poly.pdbx_strand_id
1 'polypeptide(L)'
;MCRKFFVLLSAIFTLAHLAGAQTTTTQNTNAAQLLGQLPDSEAVMFVDAKRLFSDALPLLTNNNQTQQAEINRQIERFRRQTGIDARSFDVFAVSLDFSPKITSLFPPKGTLTLDPVVLARSGASNSAQIMAAARKIAQSSIGGKAVPVTTRDKNYKGREIFTVRVDEATRVFGLFDLKNREVSIAALDDKTIAIGNLDAVRNAIAAFDGSKRVDPKLPQLAVRNGNAVMGFAGVVPKYVSSRIKFGTPELSRPFQEMRGFYGSLETGQNNFVFRTKQFRFID
;
A
#
# COMPACT_ATOMS: atom_id res chain seq x y z
N MET A 1 -3.61 -17.92 -14.96
CA MET A 1 -2.53 -17.88 -13.94
C MET A 1 -2.80 -16.99 -12.71
N CYS A 2 -4.01 -16.45 -12.49
CA CYS A 2 -4.24 -15.39 -11.49
C CYS A 2 -5.35 -15.70 -10.46
N ARG A 3 -5.51 -16.96 -10.06
CA ARG A 3 -6.54 -17.40 -9.09
C ARG A 3 -5.95 -17.90 -7.77
N LYS A 4 -4.66 -18.28 -7.75
CA LYS A 4 -3.98 -18.81 -6.56
C LYS A 4 -3.45 -17.72 -5.61
N PHE A 5 -3.22 -16.51 -6.12
CA PHE A 5 -2.80 -15.36 -5.29
C PHE A 5 -3.94 -14.85 -4.38
N PHE A 6 -5.20 -15.04 -4.81
CA PHE A 6 -6.38 -14.59 -4.09
C PHE A 6 -6.82 -15.55 -2.96
N VAL A 7 -6.47 -16.84 -3.06
CA VAL A 7 -6.76 -17.85 -2.02
C VAL A 7 -5.79 -17.75 -0.83
N LEU A 8 -4.62 -17.16 -1.04
CA LEU A 8 -3.58 -17.03 -0.01
C LEU A 8 -3.99 -16.05 1.11
N LEU A 9 -4.81 -15.05 0.82
CA LEU A 9 -5.26 -14.07 1.81
C LEU A 9 -6.38 -14.61 2.72
N SER A 10 -7.12 -15.64 2.28
CA SER A 10 -8.28 -16.18 3.01
C SER A 10 -7.98 -17.37 3.92
N ALA A 11 -6.79 -17.98 3.82
CA ALA A 11 -6.48 -19.25 4.50
C ALA A 11 -5.72 -19.11 5.83
N ILE A 12 -5.42 -17.89 6.29
CA ILE A 12 -4.53 -17.64 7.44
C ILE A 12 -5.34 -17.40 8.73
N PHE A 13 -6.33 -18.25 8.98
CA PHE A 13 -7.24 -18.15 10.11
C PHE A 13 -7.19 -19.39 11.02
N THR A 14 -5.99 -19.88 11.37
CA THR A 14 -5.87 -20.84 12.48
C THR A 14 -4.46 -20.90 13.10
N LEU A 15 -4.47 -20.74 14.42
CA LEU A 15 -3.45 -21.03 15.46
C LEU A 15 -2.22 -20.11 15.65
N ALA A 16 -2.21 -19.49 16.83
CA ALA A 16 -1.07 -18.90 17.54
C ALA A 16 -0.43 -19.97 18.47
N HIS A 17 0.87 -20.00 18.75
CA HIS A 17 1.54 -19.21 19.82
C HIS A 17 3.06 -19.51 19.87
N LEU A 18 3.79 -18.60 20.57
CA LEU A 18 5.19 -18.61 21.04
C LEU A 18 6.32 -18.38 20.01
N ALA A 19 7.02 -17.25 20.16
CA ALA A 19 8.47 -17.22 20.49
C ALA A 19 9.05 -15.79 20.42
N GLY A 20 9.83 -15.45 21.46
CA GLY A 20 11.10 -14.70 21.42
C GLY A 20 11.16 -13.33 20.73
N ALA A 21 11.13 -12.26 21.52
CA ALA A 21 11.58 -10.95 21.09
C ALA A 21 13.12 -10.92 21.00
N GLN A 22 13.67 -10.81 19.79
CA GLN A 22 15.02 -10.32 19.56
C GLN A 22 14.98 -9.02 18.75
N THR A 23 15.81 -8.09 19.20
CA THR A 23 15.92 -6.66 18.91
C THR A 23 16.16 -6.31 17.43
N THR A 24 15.22 -5.59 16.82
CA THR A 24 15.37 -4.86 15.54
C THR A 24 14.72 -3.46 15.63
N THR A 25 15.34 -2.57 16.41
CA THR A 25 14.78 -1.24 16.71
C THR A 25 14.91 -0.23 15.55
N THR A 26 15.88 -0.39 14.65
CA THR A 26 16.23 0.65 13.65
C THR A 26 15.32 0.66 12.42
N GLN A 27 14.92 -0.50 11.88
CA GLN A 27 14.10 -0.58 10.65
C GLN A 27 12.65 -0.13 10.86
N ASN A 28 12.12 -0.40 12.05
CA ASN A 28 10.78 0.03 12.46
C ASN A 28 10.65 1.57 12.48
N THR A 29 11.76 2.28 12.65
CA THR A 29 11.79 3.75 12.65
C THR A 29 11.44 4.30 11.27
N ASN A 30 11.94 3.71 10.19
CA ASN A 30 11.63 4.16 8.82
C ASN A 30 10.14 3.94 8.48
N ALA A 31 9.59 2.78 8.84
CA ALA A 31 8.17 2.49 8.65
C ALA A 31 7.29 3.43 9.48
N ALA A 32 7.59 3.62 10.77
CA ALA A 32 6.83 4.50 11.65
C ALA A 32 6.88 5.97 11.18
N GLN A 33 8.05 6.45 10.75
CA GLN A 33 8.21 7.79 10.19
C GLN A 33 7.39 7.97 8.93
N LEU A 34 7.45 7.02 7.98
CA LEU A 34 6.73 7.13 6.72
C LEU A 34 5.21 7.03 6.93
N LEU A 35 4.76 6.13 7.81
CA LEU A 35 3.35 6.02 8.20
C LEU A 35 2.85 7.31 8.86
N GLY A 36 3.64 7.94 9.71
CA GLY A 36 3.31 9.23 10.33
C GLY A 36 3.23 10.41 9.35
N GLN A 37 3.70 10.24 8.11
CA GLN A 37 3.58 11.21 7.02
C GLN A 37 2.35 10.98 6.14
N LEU A 38 1.61 9.89 6.37
CA LEU A 38 0.38 9.63 5.62
C LEU A 38 -0.68 10.69 5.94
N PRO A 39 -1.53 11.02 4.95
CA PRO A 39 -2.68 11.88 5.20
C PRO A 39 -3.66 11.23 6.18
N ASP A 40 -4.57 12.05 6.69
CA ASP A 40 -5.70 11.59 7.49
C ASP A 40 -6.40 10.42 6.79
N SER A 41 -6.51 9.30 7.49
CA SER A 41 -6.84 8.01 6.93
C SER A 41 -7.44 7.10 7.99
N GLU A 42 -8.36 6.25 7.57
CA GLU A 42 -9.06 5.32 8.45
C GLU A 42 -8.32 3.99 8.58
N ALA A 43 -7.48 3.64 7.60
CA ALA A 43 -6.54 2.54 7.73
C ALA A 43 -5.18 2.87 7.12
N VAL A 44 -4.14 2.26 7.69
CA VAL A 44 -2.76 2.36 7.21
C VAL A 44 -2.11 0.99 7.17
N MET A 45 -1.14 0.85 6.29
CA MET A 45 -0.33 -0.35 6.15
C MET A 45 1.09 0.05 5.76
N PHE A 46 2.08 -0.70 6.20
CA PHE A 46 3.41 -0.65 5.62
C PHE A 46 3.84 -2.00 5.07
N VAL A 47 4.78 -1.97 4.13
CA VAL A 47 5.52 -3.13 3.63
C VAL A 47 7.00 -2.79 3.69
N ASP A 48 7.76 -3.54 4.48
CA ASP A 48 9.22 -3.51 4.47
C ASP A 48 9.70 -4.23 3.21
N ALA A 49 10.16 -3.45 2.23
CA ALA A 49 10.55 -3.98 0.94
C ALA A 49 11.81 -4.83 1.05
N LYS A 50 12.75 -4.49 1.93
CA LYS A 50 13.98 -5.26 2.13
C LYS A 50 13.65 -6.65 2.64
N ARG A 51 12.86 -6.75 3.71
CA ARG A 51 12.42 -8.04 4.27
C ARG A 51 11.52 -8.81 3.32
N LEU A 52 10.69 -8.11 2.52
CA LEU A 52 9.88 -8.76 1.50
C LEU A 52 10.77 -9.51 0.51
N PHE A 53 11.84 -8.90 0.02
CA PHE A 53 12.74 -9.53 -0.95
C PHE A 53 13.71 -10.53 -0.32
N SER A 54 14.22 -10.27 0.88
CA SER A 54 15.21 -11.14 1.53
C SER A 54 14.58 -12.35 2.22
N ASP A 55 13.46 -12.16 2.91
CA ASP A 55 12.92 -13.15 3.85
C ASP A 55 11.62 -13.76 3.32
N ALA A 56 10.68 -12.94 2.85
CA ALA A 56 9.37 -13.41 2.44
C ALA A 56 9.38 -14.04 1.04
N LEU A 57 10.10 -13.46 0.09
CA LEU A 57 10.10 -13.94 -1.29
C LEU A 57 10.59 -15.40 -1.45
N PRO A 58 11.68 -15.83 -0.77
CA PRO A 58 12.09 -17.23 -0.80
C PRO A 58 10.99 -18.16 -0.27
N LEU A 59 10.32 -17.78 0.82
CA LEU A 59 9.23 -18.55 1.40
C LEU A 59 7.99 -18.59 0.50
N LEU A 60 7.60 -17.47 -0.13
CA LEU A 60 6.46 -17.41 -1.07
C LEU A 60 6.66 -18.30 -2.29
N THR A 61 7.91 -18.49 -2.70
CA THR A 61 8.27 -19.36 -3.83
C THR A 61 8.52 -20.80 -3.39
N ASN A 62 8.34 -21.14 -2.10
CA ASN A 62 8.74 -22.43 -1.52
C ASN A 62 10.19 -22.81 -1.88
N ASN A 63 11.08 -21.81 -1.86
CA ASN A 63 12.48 -21.94 -2.29
C ASN A 63 12.67 -22.47 -3.74
N ASN A 64 11.66 -22.32 -4.60
CA ASN A 64 11.72 -22.74 -6.01
C ASN A 64 12.59 -21.77 -6.82
N GLN A 65 13.80 -22.21 -7.16
CA GLN A 65 14.79 -21.42 -7.91
C GLN A 65 14.25 -20.90 -9.25
N THR A 66 13.40 -21.65 -9.96
CA THR A 66 12.83 -21.22 -11.24
C THR A 66 11.87 -20.05 -11.06
N GLN A 67 11.03 -20.07 -10.02
CA GLN A 67 10.13 -18.95 -9.73
C GLN A 67 10.89 -17.72 -9.25
N GLN A 68 11.92 -17.91 -8.42
CA GLN A 68 12.79 -16.81 -7.97
C GLN A 68 13.55 -16.18 -9.15
N ALA A 69 14.08 -17.00 -10.07
CA ALA A 69 14.71 -16.53 -11.29
C ALA A 69 13.73 -15.73 -12.16
N GLU A 70 12.46 -16.13 -12.24
CA GLU A 70 11.46 -15.36 -12.98
C GLU A 70 11.19 -13.99 -12.35
N ILE A 71 11.04 -13.94 -11.03
CA ILE A 71 10.83 -12.69 -10.31
C ILE A 71 12.05 -11.77 -10.48
N ASN A 72 13.26 -12.30 -10.34
CA ASN A 72 14.50 -11.56 -10.61
C ASN A 72 14.53 -11.07 -12.06
N ARG A 73 14.12 -11.87 -13.04
CA ARG A 73 14.04 -11.46 -14.45
C ARG A 73 13.03 -10.34 -14.68
N GLN A 74 11.92 -10.30 -13.93
CA GLN A 74 10.96 -9.20 -13.97
C GLN A 74 11.54 -7.92 -13.36
N ILE A 75 12.21 -8.02 -12.21
CA ILE A 75 12.92 -6.91 -11.56
C ILE A 75 13.99 -6.33 -12.50
N GLU A 76 14.77 -7.18 -13.16
CA GLU A 76 15.81 -6.75 -14.10
C GLU A 76 15.24 -6.14 -15.39
N ARG A 77 14.08 -6.62 -15.87
CA ARG A 77 13.36 -5.98 -16.97
C ARG A 77 12.89 -4.58 -16.57
N PHE A 78 12.28 -4.46 -15.39
CA PHE A 78 11.87 -3.17 -14.85
C PHE A 78 13.08 -2.23 -14.73
N ARG A 79 14.18 -2.66 -14.11
CA ARG A 79 15.41 -1.86 -13.98
C ARG A 79 15.95 -1.38 -15.33
N ARG A 80 15.98 -2.23 -16.36
CA ARG A 80 16.45 -1.83 -17.70
C ARG A 80 15.53 -0.82 -18.38
N GLN A 81 14.22 -0.96 -18.20
CA GLN A 81 13.25 -0.05 -18.82
C GLN A 81 13.25 1.31 -18.11
N THR A 82 13.26 1.30 -16.79
CA THR A 82 12.97 2.46 -15.95
C THR A 82 14.24 3.14 -15.41
N GLY A 83 15.32 2.37 -15.25
CA GLY A 83 16.52 2.79 -14.51
C GLY A 83 16.40 2.62 -12.99
N ILE A 84 15.23 2.21 -12.46
CA ILE A 84 15.00 2.00 -11.03
C ILE A 84 15.12 0.51 -10.68
N ASP A 85 15.91 0.18 -9.66
CA ASP A 85 15.85 -1.13 -9.03
C ASP A 85 14.70 -1.18 -8.00
N ALA A 86 13.72 -2.08 -8.20
CA ALA A 86 12.59 -2.25 -7.27
C ALA A 86 13.03 -2.67 -5.85
N ARG A 87 14.22 -3.29 -5.72
CA ARG A 87 14.79 -3.68 -4.42
C ARG A 87 15.44 -2.50 -3.68
N SER A 88 15.59 -1.36 -4.34
CA SER A 88 16.16 -0.15 -3.73
C SER A 88 15.17 0.62 -2.85
N PHE A 89 13.89 0.23 -2.86
CA PHE A 89 12.91 0.76 -1.92
C PHE A 89 13.14 0.18 -0.53
N ASP A 90 13.03 1.02 0.49
CA ASP A 90 13.15 0.60 1.88
C ASP A 90 11.78 0.17 2.42
N VAL A 91 10.79 1.03 2.21
CA VAL A 91 9.44 0.84 2.76
C VAL A 91 8.39 1.50 1.87
N PHE A 92 7.26 0.83 1.78
CA PHE A 92 6.02 1.40 1.24
C PHE A 92 5.07 1.63 2.41
N ALA A 93 4.47 2.82 2.49
CA ALA A 93 3.37 3.10 3.39
C ALA A 93 2.12 3.35 2.54
N VAL A 94 1.01 2.73 2.90
CA VAL A 94 -0.27 2.85 2.21
C VAL A 94 -1.26 3.42 3.19
N SER A 95 -2.04 4.40 2.76
CA SER A 95 -3.20 4.85 3.50
C SER A 95 -4.47 4.58 2.71
N LEU A 96 -5.55 4.32 3.45
CA LEU A 96 -6.87 4.05 2.94
C LEU A 96 -7.86 4.96 3.66
N ASP A 97 -8.61 5.70 2.86
CA ASP A 97 -9.78 6.45 3.27
C ASP A 97 -11.01 5.71 2.72
N PHE A 98 -11.91 5.30 3.61
CA PHE A 98 -13.18 4.67 3.24
C PHE A 98 -14.27 5.70 2.95
N SER A 99 -13.93 6.98 2.79
CA SER A 99 -14.88 8.08 2.54
C SER A 99 -16.00 7.67 1.58
N PRO A 100 -17.28 7.86 1.95
CA PRO A 100 -18.36 7.77 0.99
C PRO A 100 -18.26 9.01 0.10
N LYS A 101 -17.42 8.96 -0.94
CA LYS A 101 -17.33 10.07 -1.87
C LYS A 101 -18.67 10.21 -2.59
N ILE A 102 -19.42 11.26 -2.24
CA ILE A 102 -20.59 11.74 -2.96
C ILE A 102 -20.07 12.43 -4.24
N THR A 103 -19.40 11.67 -5.11
CA THR A 103 -18.88 12.19 -6.38
C THR A 103 -19.94 12.26 -7.48
N SER A 104 -21.19 11.94 -7.14
CA SER A 104 -22.37 12.23 -7.97
C SER A 104 -23.55 12.57 -7.06
N LEU A 105 -24.45 13.44 -7.51
CA LEU A 105 -25.74 13.71 -6.85
C LEU A 105 -26.61 12.45 -6.65
N PHE A 106 -26.19 11.32 -7.25
CA PHE A 106 -26.75 9.99 -7.07
C PHE A 106 -25.62 8.95 -7.17
N PRO A 107 -24.87 8.65 -6.09
CA PRO A 107 -24.00 7.48 -6.13
C PRO A 107 -24.90 6.24 -6.19
N PRO A 108 -24.61 5.24 -7.04
CA PRO A 108 -25.35 3.99 -7.01
C PRO A 108 -25.33 3.46 -5.57
N LYS A 109 -26.51 3.31 -4.96
CA LYS A 109 -26.66 2.89 -3.57
C LYS A 109 -25.74 1.70 -3.30
N GLY A 110 -24.78 1.87 -2.37
CA GLY A 110 -23.96 0.78 -1.85
C GLY A 110 -22.54 0.63 -2.38
N THR A 111 -22.03 1.51 -3.25
CA THR A 111 -20.60 1.46 -3.64
C THR A 111 -19.72 2.08 -2.55
N LEU A 112 -18.77 1.29 -2.02
CA LEU A 112 -17.68 1.76 -1.17
C LEU A 112 -16.55 2.24 -2.09
N THR A 113 -16.22 3.52 -2.04
CA THR A 113 -15.06 4.07 -2.74
C THR A 113 -13.83 3.94 -1.86
N LEU A 114 -12.76 3.39 -2.41
CA LEU A 114 -11.44 3.34 -1.79
C LEU A 114 -10.51 4.26 -2.56
N ASP A 115 -9.92 5.20 -1.85
CA ASP A 115 -8.91 6.12 -2.39
C ASP A 115 -7.57 5.89 -1.72
N PRO A 116 -6.79 4.90 -2.21
CA PRO A 116 -5.47 4.65 -1.67
C PRO A 116 -4.49 5.75 -2.08
N VAL A 117 -3.59 6.11 -1.17
CA VAL A 117 -2.32 6.73 -1.51
C VAL A 117 -1.18 5.89 -0.96
N VAL A 118 -0.14 5.74 -1.77
CA VAL A 118 1.08 5.02 -1.43
C VAL A 118 2.20 6.03 -1.34
N LEU A 119 2.89 6.06 -0.20
CA LEU A 119 4.19 6.68 -0.06
C LEU A 119 5.25 5.60 -0.25
N ALA A 120 6.21 5.84 -1.13
CA ALA A 120 7.35 4.95 -1.34
C ALA A 120 8.63 5.70 -0.99
N ARG A 121 9.41 5.13 -0.05
CA ARG A 121 10.72 5.66 0.32
C ARG A 121 11.82 4.78 -0.26
N SER A 122 12.74 5.39 -1.00
CA SER A 122 13.92 4.71 -1.55
C SER A 122 15.15 4.95 -0.68
N GLY A 123 15.95 3.90 -0.49
CA GLY A 123 17.24 4.01 0.17
C GLY A 123 18.36 4.44 -0.77
N ALA A 124 18.28 4.10 -2.06
CA ALA A 124 19.35 4.35 -3.03
C ALA A 124 19.02 5.44 -4.05
N SER A 125 17.81 5.43 -4.63
CA SER A 125 17.42 6.37 -5.68
C SER A 125 16.87 7.65 -5.06
N ASN A 126 17.05 8.79 -5.73
CA ASN A 126 16.33 10.00 -5.34
C ASN A 126 14.97 10.11 -6.05
N SER A 127 14.07 10.93 -5.51
CA SER A 127 12.72 11.12 -6.02
C SER A 127 12.73 11.69 -7.43
N ALA A 128 13.70 12.54 -7.78
CA ALA A 128 13.85 13.05 -9.14
C ALA A 128 14.10 11.92 -10.17
N GLN A 129 14.99 10.98 -9.87
CA GLN A 129 15.24 9.79 -10.69
C GLN A 129 13.99 8.92 -10.78
N ILE A 130 13.30 8.70 -9.66
CA ILE A 130 12.08 7.90 -9.62
C ILE A 130 10.98 8.55 -10.47
N MET A 131 10.80 9.87 -10.36
CA MET A 131 9.83 10.63 -11.15
C MET A 131 10.18 10.61 -12.64
N ALA A 132 11.45 10.78 -13.02
CA ALA A 132 11.90 10.69 -14.41
C ALA A 132 11.63 9.30 -15.00
N ALA A 133 11.90 8.25 -14.25
CA ALA A 133 11.61 6.87 -14.62
C ALA A 133 10.10 6.60 -14.72
N ALA A 134 9.29 7.09 -13.78
CA ALA A 134 7.83 6.99 -13.85
C ALA A 134 7.27 7.69 -15.11
N ARG A 135 7.81 8.86 -15.46
CA ARG A 135 7.49 9.55 -16.73
C ARG A 135 7.86 8.72 -17.94
N LYS A 136 9.07 8.14 -17.95
CA LYS A 136 9.53 7.28 -19.04
C LYS A 136 8.60 6.08 -19.21
N ILE A 137 8.16 5.44 -18.14
CA ILE A 137 7.20 4.32 -18.17
C ILE A 137 5.86 4.77 -18.76
N ALA A 138 5.35 5.90 -18.28
CA ALA A 138 4.08 6.43 -18.75
C ALA A 138 4.11 6.83 -20.24
N GLN A 139 5.25 7.31 -20.72
CA GLN A 139 5.46 7.66 -22.13
C GLN A 139 5.76 6.43 -22.98
N SER A 140 6.38 5.39 -22.41
CA SER A 140 6.61 4.12 -23.10
C SER A 140 5.30 3.35 -23.18
N SER A 141 4.80 3.22 -24.40
CA SER A 141 3.50 2.66 -24.73
C SER A 141 3.06 1.46 -23.89
N ILE A 142 1.95 1.59 -23.16
CA ILE A 142 1.21 0.42 -22.66
C ILE A 142 0.48 -0.16 -23.88
N GLY A 143 0.87 -1.35 -24.34
CA GLY A 143 0.23 -2.02 -25.49
C GLY A 143 0.52 -1.40 -26.86
N GLY A 144 1.63 -0.66 -27.03
CA GLY A 144 2.01 -0.06 -28.32
C GLY A 144 1.30 1.26 -28.65
N LYS A 145 0.37 1.72 -27.81
CA LYS A 145 -0.24 3.06 -27.90
C LYS A 145 0.43 4.03 -26.92
N ALA A 146 0.81 5.20 -27.42
CA ALA A 146 1.31 6.28 -26.57
C ALA A 146 0.22 6.67 -25.58
N VAL A 147 0.51 6.56 -24.28
CA VAL A 147 -0.43 6.98 -23.24
C VAL A 147 -0.27 8.50 -23.05
N PRO A 148 -1.35 9.29 -23.14
CA PRO A 148 -1.25 10.72 -22.91
C PRO A 148 -0.85 10.98 -21.47
N VAL A 149 0.37 11.46 -21.31
CA VAL A 149 0.84 12.06 -20.07
C VAL A 149 0.26 13.47 -20.01
N THR A 150 -0.69 13.68 -19.11
CA THR A 150 -1.22 15.01 -18.81
C THR A 150 -0.59 15.49 -17.52
N THR A 151 0.36 16.42 -17.61
CA THR A 151 0.79 17.19 -16.43
C THR A 151 -0.34 18.16 -16.07
N ARG A 152 -1.30 17.69 -15.27
CA ARG A 152 -2.30 18.55 -14.63
C ARG A 152 -1.70 19.12 -13.36
N ASP A 153 -1.77 20.44 -13.23
CA ASP A 153 -1.22 21.25 -12.14
C ASP A 153 0.29 21.16 -11.97
N LYS A 154 0.99 22.06 -12.67
CA LYS A 154 2.45 22.19 -12.58
C LYS A 154 2.96 22.44 -11.16
N ASN A 155 2.13 22.89 -10.21
CA ASN A 155 2.54 23.16 -8.84
C ASN A 155 1.36 23.02 -7.85
N TYR A 156 1.47 22.14 -6.87
CA TYR A 156 0.69 22.18 -5.64
C TYR A 156 1.64 22.33 -4.46
N LYS A 157 1.52 23.43 -3.71
CA LYS A 157 2.46 23.80 -2.64
C LYS A 157 3.94 23.71 -3.06
N GLY A 158 4.26 24.20 -4.27
CA GLY A 158 5.62 24.20 -4.80
C GLY A 158 6.16 22.84 -5.25
N ARG A 159 5.32 21.80 -5.30
CA ARG A 159 5.69 20.46 -5.80
C ARG A 159 4.95 20.15 -7.10
N GLU A 160 5.67 19.57 -8.05
CA GLU A 160 5.09 19.13 -9.31
C GLU A 160 4.28 17.83 -9.09
N ILE A 161 3.04 17.82 -9.58
CA ILE A 161 2.22 16.61 -9.65
C ILE A 161 2.15 16.18 -11.11
N PHE A 162 2.43 14.91 -11.34
CA PHE A 162 2.40 14.29 -12.64
C PHE A 162 1.27 13.26 -12.69
N THR A 163 0.37 13.36 -13.68
CA THR A 163 -0.79 12.48 -13.79
C THR A 163 -0.78 11.71 -15.10
N VAL A 164 -0.97 10.40 -15.00
CA VAL A 164 -1.05 9.47 -16.13
C VAL A 164 -2.45 8.88 -16.16
N ARG A 165 -3.06 8.87 -17.33
CA ARG A 165 -4.31 8.15 -17.55
C ARG A 165 -3.99 6.70 -17.90
N VAL A 166 -4.45 5.74 -17.10
CA VAL A 166 -4.24 4.32 -17.39
C VAL A 166 -5.50 3.81 -18.08
N ASP A 167 -5.47 3.76 -19.42
CA ASP A 167 -6.65 3.41 -20.24
C ASP A 167 -6.89 1.88 -20.33
N GLU A 168 -5.88 1.06 -20.04
CA GLU A 168 -6.04 -0.40 -19.97
C GLU A 168 -6.20 -0.87 -18.52
N ALA A 169 -6.87 -2.01 -18.30
CA ALA A 169 -6.99 -2.65 -17.00
C ALA A 169 -5.62 -3.21 -16.56
N THR A 170 -4.64 -2.34 -16.34
CA THR A 170 -3.34 -2.71 -15.81
C THR A 170 -3.51 -2.88 -14.31
N ARG A 171 -3.44 -4.13 -13.85
CA ARG A 171 -3.40 -4.40 -12.41
C ARG A 171 -2.06 -3.95 -11.87
N VAL A 172 -2.01 -2.77 -11.25
CA VAL A 172 -0.82 -2.36 -10.50
C VAL A 172 -0.67 -3.31 -9.32
N PHE A 173 0.45 -4.04 -9.32
CA PHE A 173 0.77 -5.10 -8.35
C PHE A 173 -0.27 -6.22 -8.23
N GLY A 174 -1.12 -6.45 -9.24
CA GLY A 174 -2.11 -7.54 -9.21
C GLY A 174 -3.31 -7.33 -8.25
N LEU A 175 -3.33 -6.24 -7.48
CA LEU A 175 -4.26 -6.01 -6.37
C LEU A 175 -5.30 -4.91 -6.63
N PHE A 176 -5.01 -3.97 -7.53
CA PHE A 176 -5.88 -2.82 -7.79
C PHE A 176 -6.32 -2.81 -9.25
N ASP A 177 -7.64 -2.80 -9.48
CA ASP A 177 -8.20 -2.55 -10.80
C ASP A 177 -8.19 -1.04 -11.06
N LEU A 178 -7.27 -0.59 -11.91
CA LEU A 178 -7.10 0.82 -12.27
C LEU A 178 -7.95 1.24 -13.46
N LYS A 179 -8.94 0.42 -13.86
CA LYS A 179 -9.80 0.73 -15.02
C LYS A 179 -10.32 2.18 -14.95
N ASN A 180 -9.98 2.95 -15.98
CA ASN A 180 -10.36 4.36 -16.16
C ASN A 180 -9.87 5.30 -15.02
N ARG A 181 -8.78 4.98 -14.34
CA ARG A 181 -8.25 5.83 -13.26
C ARG A 181 -7.02 6.64 -13.71
N GLU A 182 -7.05 7.91 -13.36
CA GLU A 182 -5.88 8.78 -13.39
C GLU A 182 -4.99 8.41 -12.18
N VAL A 183 -3.72 8.07 -12.45
CA VAL A 183 -2.69 7.86 -11.42
C VAL A 183 -1.81 9.10 -11.39
N SER A 184 -1.81 9.78 -10.25
CA SER A 184 -0.97 10.92 -9.96
C SER A 184 0.23 10.51 -9.11
N ILE A 185 1.36 11.16 -9.37
CA ILE A 185 2.64 10.91 -8.69
C ILE A 185 3.28 12.26 -8.36
N ALA A 186 3.84 12.41 -7.16
CA ALA A 186 4.60 13.59 -6.77
C ALA A 186 5.78 13.22 -5.86
N ALA A 187 6.88 13.96 -5.96
CA ALA A 187 7.96 13.89 -4.98
C ALA A 187 7.56 14.67 -3.72
N LEU A 188 7.73 14.05 -2.54
CA LEU A 188 7.50 14.71 -1.25
C LEU A 188 8.80 15.33 -0.70
N ASP A 189 9.89 14.58 -0.80
CA ASP A 189 11.28 14.98 -0.49
C ASP A 189 12.27 14.28 -1.45
N ASP A 190 13.57 14.32 -1.15
CA ASP A 190 14.62 13.69 -1.98
C ASP A 190 14.48 12.16 -2.09
N LYS A 191 13.80 11.48 -1.18
CA LYS A 191 13.77 10.00 -1.13
C LYS A 191 12.36 9.42 -1.14
N THR A 192 11.34 10.26 -1.03
CA THR A 192 9.96 9.85 -0.84
C THR A 192 9.10 10.37 -1.98
N ILE A 193 8.32 9.49 -2.59
CA ILE A 193 7.29 9.84 -3.57
C ILE A 193 5.91 9.42 -3.06
N ALA A 194 4.88 10.14 -3.49
CA ALA A 194 3.47 9.79 -3.29
C ALA A 194 2.86 9.32 -4.62
N ILE A 195 2.04 8.27 -4.59
CA ILE A 195 1.33 7.69 -5.73
C ILE A 195 -0.13 7.47 -5.34
N GLY A 196 -1.08 8.00 -6.11
CA GLY A 196 -2.51 7.85 -5.82
C GLY A 196 -3.38 8.52 -6.89
N ASN A 197 -4.64 8.82 -6.60
CA ASN A 197 -5.39 9.78 -7.41
C ASN A 197 -4.91 11.22 -7.10
N LEU A 198 -5.35 12.21 -7.88
CA LEU A 198 -4.90 13.60 -7.72
C LEU A 198 -5.18 14.16 -6.31
N ASP A 199 -6.38 13.94 -5.79
CA ASP A 199 -6.76 14.44 -4.46
C ASP A 199 -5.95 13.78 -3.35
N ALA A 200 -5.72 12.47 -3.45
CA ALA A 200 -4.97 11.71 -2.46
C ALA A 200 -3.49 12.11 -2.46
N VAL A 201 -2.90 12.42 -3.62
CA VAL A 201 -1.54 12.97 -3.72
C VAL A 201 -1.46 14.38 -3.14
N ARG A 202 -2.45 15.25 -3.39
CA ARG A 202 -2.52 16.57 -2.75
C ARG A 202 -2.64 16.47 -1.23
N ASN A 203 -3.44 15.51 -0.74
CA ASN A 203 -3.56 15.24 0.69
C ASN A 203 -2.24 14.72 1.27
N ALA A 204 -1.53 13.84 0.56
CA ALA A 204 -0.19 13.38 0.96
C ALA A 204 0.82 14.53 1.03
N ILE A 205 0.81 15.45 0.06
CA ILE A 205 1.65 16.67 0.11
C ILE A 205 1.28 17.53 1.32
N ALA A 206 -0.01 17.72 1.58
CA ALA A 206 -0.46 18.49 2.75
C ALA A 206 -0.07 17.84 4.08
N ALA A 207 -0.16 16.51 4.18
CA ALA A 207 0.26 15.70 5.32
C ALA A 207 1.75 15.79 5.54
N PHE A 208 2.54 15.68 4.48
CA PHE A 208 3.99 15.84 4.55
C PHE A 208 4.37 17.20 5.13
N ASP A 209 3.71 18.28 4.69
CA ASP A 209 3.91 19.65 5.20
C ASP A 209 3.38 19.90 6.62
N GLY A 210 2.79 18.90 7.28
CA GLY A 210 2.38 18.99 8.69
C GLY A 210 0.87 19.12 8.92
N SER A 211 0.04 19.13 7.87
CA SER A 211 -1.41 19.34 7.99
C SER A 211 -2.21 18.09 7.62
N LYS A 212 -3.29 17.77 8.34
CA LYS A 212 -4.18 16.62 8.04
C LYS A 212 -3.40 15.29 7.96
N ARG A 213 -2.58 15.00 8.96
CA ARG A 213 -1.88 13.72 9.10
C ARG A 213 -2.80 12.67 9.72
N VAL A 214 -2.48 11.41 9.46
CA VAL A 214 -3.12 10.26 10.11
C VAL A 214 -3.05 10.37 11.64
N ASP A 215 -4.09 9.86 12.33
CA ASP A 215 -4.05 9.67 13.78
C ASP A 215 -2.80 8.86 14.18
N PRO A 216 -1.93 9.38 15.07
CA PRO A 216 -0.68 8.73 15.45
C PRO A 216 -0.87 7.35 16.08
N LYS A 217 -2.06 7.02 16.60
CA LYS A 217 -2.37 5.67 17.11
C LYS A 217 -2.29 4.61 16.01
N LEU A 218 -2.69 4.93 14.77
CA LEU A 218 -2.68 3.95 13.67
C LEU A 218 -1.26 3.53 13.26
N PRO A 219 -0.32 4.44 12.97
CA PRO A 219 1.08 4.07 12.76
C PRO A 219 1.68 3.25 13.91
N GLN A 220 1.42 3.64 15.17
CA GLN A 220 1.91 2.92 16.34
C GLN A 220 1.40 1.47 16.41
N LEU A 221 0.12 1.26 16.10
CA LEU A 221 -0.47 -0.08 16.04
C LEU A 221 0.08 -0.90 14.86
N ALA A 222 0.27 -0.27 13.70
CA ALA A 222 0.79 -0.95 12.51
C ALA A 222 2.22 -1.44 12.71
N VAL A 223 3.11 -0.61 13.28
CA VAL A 223 4.52 -0.96 13.53
C VAL A 223 4.77 -1.68 14.86
N ARG A 224 3.69 -2.08 15.55
CA ARG A 224 3.78 -2.69 16.88
C ARG A 224 4.69 -3.92 16.89
N ASN A 225 4.73 -4.68 15.79
CA ASN A 225 5.67 -5.77 15.61
C ASN A 225 6.87 -5.31 14.78
N GLY A 226 8.04 -5.17 15.43
CA GLY A 226 9.27 -4.75 14.75
C GLY A 226 9.91 -5.79 13.85
N ASN A 227 9.43 -7.03 13.89
CA ASN A 227 9.88 -8.08 12.97
C ASN A 227 8.97 -8.27 11.76
N ALA A 228 7.96 -7.41 11.59
CA ALA A 228 6.99 -7.55 10.53
C ALA A 228 7.57 -7.17 9.16
N VAL A 229 7.30 -8.01 8.15
CA VAL A 229 7.45 -7.66 6.73
C VAL A 229 6.34 -6.74 6.28
N MET A 230 5.15 -6.89 6.87
CA MET A 230 4.00 -6.03 6.64
C MET A 230 3.26 -5.83 7.95
N GLY A 231 2.86 -4.58 8.23
CA GLY A 231 2.02 -4.26 9.39
C GLY A 231 0.90 -3.33 8.97
N PHE A 232 -0.26 -3.47 9.61
CA PHE A 232 -1.45 -2.68 9.28
C PHE A 232 -2.26 -2.37 10.52
N ALA A 233 -2.98 -1.25 10.47
CA ALA A 233 -3.95 -0.86 11.49
C ALA A 233 -5.06 -0.04 10.85
N GLY A 234 -6.26 -0.10 11.41
CA GLY A 234 -7.35 0.73 10.94
C GLY A 234 -8.51 0.77 11.91
N VAL A 235 -9.32 1.80 11.74
CA VAL A 235 -10.66 1.95 12.29
C VAL A 235 -11.65 1.50 11.20
N VAL A 236 -12.71 0.81 11.60
CA VAL A 236 -13.80 0.45 10.70
C VAL A 236 -14.96 1.40 10.98
N PRO A 237 -15.25 2.35 10.08
CA PRO A 237 -16.38 3.24 10.25
C PRO A 237 -17.69 2.46 10.27
N LYS A 238 -18.67 2.92 11.06
CA LYS A 238 -20.00 2.27 11.17
C LYS A 238 -20.66 2.08 9.80
N TYR A 239 -20.48 3.03 8.87
CA TYR A 239 -21.07 2.94 7.53
C TYR A 239 -20.40 1.89 6.64
N VAL A 240 -19.13 1.55 6.88
CA VAL A 240 -18.44 0.45 6.19
C VAL A 240 -18.97 -0.87 6.73
N SER A 241 -18.95 -1.04 8.05
CA SER A 241 -19.35 -2.29 8.68
C SER A 241 -20.84 -2.62 8.48
N SER A 242 -21.72 -1.62 8.38
CA SER A 242 -23.15 -1.82 8.09
C SER A 242 -23.43 -2.26 6.65
N ARG A 243 -22.48 -2.07 5.73
CA ARG A 243 -22.64 -2.42 4.31
C ARG A 243 -22.05 -3.79 3.97
N ILE A 244 -21.14 -4.30 4.79
CA ILE A 244 -20.58 -5.63 4.59
C ILE A 244 -21.59 -6.66 5.11
N LYS A 245 -22.27 -7.33 4.18
CA LYS A 245 -23.10 -8.51 4.45
C LYS A 245 -22.29 -9.73 4.04
N PHE A 246 -21.82 -10.49 5.02
CA PHE A 246 -21.38 -11.85 4.74
C PHE A 246 -22.65 -12.68 4.52
N GLY A 247 -22.61 -13.65 3.61
CA GLY A 247 -23.78 -14.43 3.19
C GLY A 247 -24.55 -15.15 4.32
N THR A 248 -24.04 -15.08 5.56
CA THR A 248 -24.71 -15.53 6.78
C THR A 248 -24.66 -14.46 7.89
N PRO A 249 -25.70 -14.35 8.74
CA PRO A 249 -25.71 -13.44 9.89
C PRO A 249 -24.58 -13.69 10.90
N GLU A 250 -24.17 -14.95 11.08
CA GLU A 250 -23.14 -15.38 12.03
C GLU A 250 -21.77 -14.81 11.67
N LEU A 251 -21.48 -14.67 10.37
CA LEU A 251 -20.27 -14.03 9.88
C LEU A 251 -20.41 -12.51 9.85
N SER A 252 -21.62 -11.99 9.69
CA SER A 252 -21.87 -10.54 9.60
C SER A 252 -21.75 -9.83 10.96
N ARG A 253 -22.22 -10.46 12.03
CA ARG A 253 -22.28 -9.83 13.36
C ARG A 253 -20.90 -9.44 13.92
N PRO A 254 -19.86 -10.29 13.90
CA PRO A 254 -18.53 -9.91 14.38
C PRO A 254 -17.93 -8.73 13.62
N PHE A 255 -18.16 -8.65 12.30
CA PHE A 255 -17.67 -7.54 11.48
C PHE A 255 -18.45 -6.24 11.70
N GLN A 256 -19.75 -6.31 11.95
CA GLN A 256 -20.57 -5.15 12.31
C GLN A 256 -20.17 -4.54 13.65
N GLU A 257 -19.69 -5.36 14.58
CA GLU A 257 -19.21 -4.94 15.89
C GLU A 257 -17.75 -4.47 15.89
N MET A 258 -17.00 -4.75 14.83
CA MET A 258 -15.61 -4.29 14.68
C MET A 258 -15.57 -2.76 14.66
N ARG A 259 -14.67 -2.18 15.47
CA ARG A 259 -14.40 -0.73 15.48
C ARG A 259 -12.97 -0.44 15.03
N GLY A 260 -12.06 -1.38 15.25
CA GLY A 260 -10.76 -1.32 14.62
C GLY A 260 -10.04 -2.66 14.64
N PHE A 261 -8.96 -2.70 13.90
CA PHE A 261 -8.11 -3.86 13.70
C PHE A 261 -6.66 -3.42 13.61
N TYR A 262 -5.75 -4.31 13.99
CA TYR A 262 -4.35 -4.21 13.58
C TYR A 262 -3.76 -5.61 13.47
N GLY A 263 -2.70 -5.71 12.72
CA GLY A 263 -1.98 -6.95 12.57
C GLY A 263 -0.67 -6.78 11.84
N SER A 264 0.04 -7.89 11.75
CA SER A 264 1.34 -7.97 11.10
C SER A 264 1.55 -9.33 10.48
N LEU A 265 2.30 -9.36 9.39
CA LEU A 265 2.87 -10.54 8.78
C LEU A 265 4.37 -10.53 9.02
N GLU A 266 4.89 -11.58 9.65
CA GLU A 266 6.33 -11.80 9.82
C GLU A 266 6.74 -13.13 9.16
N THR A 267 8.03 -13.24 8.87
CA THR A 267 8.64 -14.47 8.36
C THR A 267 9.32 -15.20 9.52
N GLY A 268 8.88 -16.42 9.78
CA GLY A 268 9.60 -17.36 10.65
C GLY A 268 10.64 -18.14 9.86
N GLN A 269 11.26 -19.15 10.47
CA GLN A 269 12.33 -19.93 9.83
C GLN A 269 11.90 -20.58 8.51
N ASN A 270 10.66 -21.08 8.42
CA ASN A 270 10.11 -21.76 7.23
C ASN A 270 8.62 -21.47 7.01
N ASN A 271 8.06 -20.45 7.66
CA ASN A 271 6.63 -20.16 7.61
C ASN A 271 6.36 -18.66 7.67
N PHE A 272 5.11 -18.30 7.36
CA PHE A 272 4.57 -16.99 7.65
C PHE A 272 3.83 -17.05 8.99
N VAL A 273 4.08 -16.08 9.85
CA VAL A 273 3.31 -15.89 11.08
C VAL A 273 2.47 -14.64 10.93
N PHE A 274 1.15 -14.82 10.97
CA PHE A 274 0.20 -13.73 10.92
C PHE A 274 -0.33 -13.47 12.32
N ARG A 275 -0.17 -12.23 12.78
CA ARG A 275 -0.67 -11.78 14.08
C ARG A 275 -1.74 -10.75 13.81
N THR A 276 -2.93 -10.95 14.33
CA THR A 276 -4.02 -9.97 14.23
C THR A 276 -4.69 -9.82 15.57
N LYS A 277 -5.12 -8.61 15.89
CA LYS A 277 -6.05 -8.36 16.98
C LYS A 277 -7.13 -7.39 16.51
N GLN A 278 -8.35 -7.69 16.92
CA GLN A 278 -9.48 -6.79 16.80
C GLN A 278 -9.62 -6.04 18.13
N PHE A 279 -10.07 -4.81 18.07
CA PHE A 279 -10.36 -4.05 19.29
C PHE A 279 -11.61 -3.19 19.09
N ARG A 280 -12.28 -2.92 20.22
CA ARG A 280 -13.23 -1.82 20.33
C ARG A 280 -12.46 -0.66 20.96
N PHE A 281 -12.25 0.44 20.24
CA PHE A 281 -11.94 1.67 20.96
C PHE A 281 -13.19 1.97 21.79
N ILE A 282 -13.02 1.96 23.11
CA ILE A 282 -13.95 2.61 24.02
C ILE A 282 -13.45 4.05 24.03
N ASP A 283 -14.24 4.96 23.46
CA ASP A 283 -14.01 6.39 23.58
C ASP A 283 -14.07 6.81 25.06
#